data_AF-A0A8T8WTN2-F1
#
_entry.id   AF-A0A8T8WTN2-F1
#
_cell.length_a   1.000
_cell.length_b   1.000
_cell.length_c   1.000
_cell.angle_alpha   90.00
_cell.angle_beta   90.00
_cell.angle_gamma   90.00
#
_symmetry.space_group_name_H-M   'P 1'
#
loop_
_entity.id
_entity.type
_entity.pdbx_description
1 polymer ?
#
loop_
_entity_poly.entity_id
_entity_poly.type
_entity_poly.pdbx_seq_one_letter_code
_entity_poly.pdbx_strand_id
1 'polypeptide(L)'
;METRKKRLSHDAYTVALLAPLEVELSAVRYMLDEEHEQLPTTKGDPQRYILGQLSRHNVVIASLPAGYQGTISAAAVARDLARSFPSITLRLLVGIGGGVPSATTDVRLGDVVVSVPFIDAATSYHYDETSPV
;
A
#
# COMPACT_ATOMS: atom_id res chain seq x y z
N MET A 1 -4.83 29.65 -1.21
CA MET A 1 -4.95 29.59 0.25
C MET A 1 -4.35 28.26 0.66
N GLU A 2 -3.13 28.26 1.17
CA GLU A 2 -2.43 27.02 1.55
C GLU A 2 -3.06 26.50 2.85
N THR A 3 -3.80 25.41 2.78
CA THR A 3 -4.28 24.70 3.96
C THR A 3 -3.07 24.10 4.68
N ARG A 4 -2.80 24.56 5.89
CA ARG A 4 -1.74 23.99 6.74
C ARG A 4 -2.04 22.51 6.95
N LYS A 5 -1.14 21.63 6.51
CA LYS A 5 -1.25 20.19 6.73
C LYS A 5 -1.16 19.88 8.22
N LYS A 6 -1.92 18.90 8.70
CA LYS A 6 -1.87 18.47 10.10
C LYS A 6 -0.61 17.64 10.36
N ARG A 7 0.09 17.90 11.47
CA ARG A 7 1.22 17.08 11.94
C ARG A 7 0.77 16.16 13.08
N LEU A 8 1.07 14.88 12.95
CA LEU A 8 0.76 13.83 13.94
C LEU A 8 2.04 13.13 14.42
N SER A 9 1.94 12.16 15.33
CA SER A 9 3.04 11.24 15.67
C SER A 9 2.93 9.95 14.85
N HIS A 10 4.00 9.15 14.82
CA HIS A 10 3.99 7.82 14.19
C HIS A 10 2.90 6.91 14.77
N ASP A 11 2.63 6.99 16.07
CA ASP A 11 1.62 6.18 16.76
C ASP A 11 0.17 6.55 16.40
N ALA A 12 -0.05 7.69 15.74
CA ALA A 12 -1.39 8.11 15.36
C ALA A 12 -1.95 7.33 14.16
N TYR A 13 -1.11 6.57 13.45
CA TYR A 13 -1.48 5.86 12.23
C TYR A 13 -1.74 4.38 12.49
N THR A 14 -2.88 3.88 12.00
CA THR A 14 -3.38 2.53 12.32
C THR A 14 -3.58 1.64 11.10
N VAL A 15 -3.58 2.23 9.90
CA VAL A 15 -3.77 1.52 8.63
C VAL A 15 -2.59 1.81 7.69
N ALA A 16 -2.01 0.79 7.08
CA ALA A 16 -1.07 0.92 5.97
C ALA A 16 -1.74 0.54 4.65
N LEU A 17 -1.48 1.33 3.61
CA LEU A 17 -1.81 1.05 2.22
C LEU A 17 -0.50 0.92 1.44
N LEU A 18 -0.21 -0.27 0.91
CA LEU A 18 0.89 -0.48 -0.01
C LEU A 18 0.34 -0.38 -1.43
N ALA A 19 0.89 0.56 -2.21
CA ALA A 19 0.52 0.81 -3.60
C ALA A 19 1.78 0.70 -4.49
N PRO A 20 2.06 -0.48 -5.05
CA PRO A 20 3.33 -0.76 -5.72
C PRO A 20 3.70 0.15 -6.90
N LEU A 21 2.73 0.44 -7.78
CA LEU A 21 2.93 1.24 -8.98
C LEU A 21 2.63 2.72 -8.74
N GLU A 22 3.27 3.61 -9.50
CA GLU A 22 3.05 5.06 -9.39
C GLU A 22 1.59 5.45 -9.67
N VAL A 23 0.93 4.76 -10.61
CA VAL A 23 -0.50 4.98 -10.91
C VAL A 23 -1.40 4.58 -9.74
N GLU A 24 -1.05 3.49 -9.05
CA GLU A 24 -1.79 3.01 -7.87
C GLU A 24 -1.57 3.96 -6.69
N LEU A 25 -0.32 4.38 -6.47
CA LEU A 25 0.05 5.36 -5.44
C LEU A 25 -0.72 6.67 -5.66
N SER A 26 -0.75 7.15 -6.90
CA SER A 26 -1.45 8.39 -7.27
C SER A 26 -2.94 8.27 -7.01
N ALA A 27 -3.56 7.14 -7.38
CA ALA A 27 -4.97 6.89 -7.13
C ALA A 27 -5.28 6.87 -5.63
N VAL A 28 -4.53 6.10 -4.83
CA VAL A 28 -4.74 6.00 -3.37
C VAL A 28 -4.50 7.35 -2.69
N ARG A 29 -3.47 8.10 -3.11
CA ARG A 29 -3.22 9.45 -2.58
C ARG A 29 -4.37 10.40 -2.89
N TYR A 30 -4.94 10.34 -4.09
CA TYR A 30 -6.07 11.18 -4.48
C TYR A 30 -7.36 10.86 -3.71
N MET A 31 -7.48 9.64 -3.19
CA MET A 31 -8.62 9.24 -2.34
C MET A 31 -8.55 9.82 -0.91
N LEU A 32 -7.42 10.37 -0.46
CA LEU A 32 -7.29 10.92 0.88
C LEU A 32 -8.25 12.10 1.09
N ASP A 33 -8.90 12.11 2.26
CA ASP A 33 -9.69 13.26 2.72
C ASP A 33 -8.78 14.45 3.07
N GLU A 34 -7.61 14.14 3.64
CA GLU A 34 -6.59 15.11 4.04
C GLU A 34 -5.19 14.48 3.91
N GLU A 35 -4.22 15.25 3.39
CA GLU A 35 -2.80 14.88 3.46
C GLU A 35 -2.14 15.56 4.68
N HIS A 36 -1.45 14.78 5.50
CA HIS A 36 -0.74 15.24 6.70
C HIS A 36 0.70 15.68 6.38
N GLU A 37 1.34 16.39 7.33
CA GLU A 37 2.75 16.73 7.26
C GLU A 37 3.63 15.47 7.32
N GLN A 38 4.75 15.52 6.60
CA GLN A 38 5.77 14.48 6.65
C GLN A 38 6.38 14.35 8.05
N LEU A 39 6.66 13.12 8.46
CA LEU A 39 7.35 12.84 9.71
C LEU A 39 8.86 12.66 9.47
N PRO A 40 9.70 12.90 10.50
CA PRO A 40 11.11 12.56 10.42
C PRO A 40 11.28 11.07 10.11
N THR A 41 12.21 10.75 9.22
CA THR A 41 12.54 9.36 8.87
C THR A 41 13.03 8.59 10.10
N THR A 42 12.50 7.38 10.28
CA THR A 42 12.98 6.45 11.30
C THR A 42 14.38 5.94 10.95
N LYS A 43 15.25 5.79 11.96
CA LYS A 43 16.61 5.30 11.75
C LYS A 43 16.60 3.91 11.10
N GLY A 44 17.25 3.80 9.94
CA GLY A 44 17.39 2.56 9.19
C GLY A 44 16.19 2.21 8.31
N ASP A 45 15.19 3.08 8.22
CA ASP A 45 14.09 2.99 7.26
C ASP A 45 14.36 3.98 6.10
N PRO A 46 14.66 3.49 4.88
CA PRO A 46 14.91 4.35 3.73
C PRO A 46 13.60 4.83 3.06
N GLN A 47 12.44 4.34 3.51
CA GLN A 47 11.18 4.58 2.81
C GLN A 47 10.65 5.99 3.01
N ARG A 48 9.99 6.46 1.95
CA ARG A 48 9.19 7.68 1.97
C ARG A 48 7.72 7.31 2.00
N TYR A 49 7.01 7.90 2.94
CA TYR A 49 5.60 7.63 3.17
C TYR A 49 4.76 8.84 2.80
N ILE A 50 3.56 8.61 2.31
CA ILE A 50 2.52 9.63 2.25
C ILE A 50 1.59 9.39 3.42
N LEU A 51 1.29 10.46 4.16
CA LEU A 51 0.52 10.39 5.38
C LEU A 51 -0.78 11.16 5.19
N GLY A 52 -1.87 10.62 5.70
CA GLY A 52 -3.15 11.30 5.57
C GLY A 52 -4.28 10.67 6.35
N GLN A 53 -5.48 11.16 6.05
CA GLN A 53 -6.73 10.60 6.54
C GLN A 53 -7.56 10.06 5.39
N LEU A 54 -8.13 8.87 5.57
CA LEU A 54 -9.08 8.25 4.67
C LEU A 54 -10.25 7.70 5.48
N SER A 55 -11.46 8.19 5.23
CA SER A 55 -12.68 7.82 5.95
C SER A 55 -12.49 7.80 7.47
N ARG A 56 -11.95 8.90 8.03
CA ARG A 56 -11.63 9.08 9.48
C ARG A 56 -10.50 8.20 10.03
N HIS A 57 -9.83 7.38 9.22
CA HIS A 57 -8.68 6.60 9.63
C HIS A 57 -7.39 7.32 9.25
N ASN A 58 -6.42 7.38 10.15
CA ASN A 58 -5.10 7.89 9.82
C ASN A 58 -4.32 6.78 9.11
N VAL A 59 -3.97 7.02 7.85
CA VAL A 59 -3.38 6.03 6.96
C VAL A 59 -1.95 6.41 6.57
N VAL A 60 -1.11 5.39 6.39
CA VAL A 60 0.22 5.51 5.79
C VAL A 60 0.18 4.85 4.43
N ILE A 61 0.52 5.58 3.37
CA ILE A 61 0.66 5.04 2.03
C ILE A 61 2.15 4.86 1.75
N ALA A 62 2.54 3.67 1.32
CA ALA A 62 3.89 3.34 0.89
C ALA A 62 3.85 2.81 -0.55
N SER A 63 4.86 3.15 -1.34
CA SER A 63 5.11 2.53 -2.65
C SER A 63 6.35 1.66 -2.59
N LEU A 64 6.51 0.78 -3.59
CA LEU A 64 7.79 0.12 -3.78
C LEU A 64 8.82 1.15 -4.29
N PRO A 65 10.12 0.93 -4.03
CA PRO A 65 11.17 1.74 -4.64
C PRO A 65 11.07 1.67 -6.17
N ALA A 66 11.34 2.79 -6.86
CA ALA A 66 11.26 2.85 -8.32
C ALA A 66 12.12 1.76 -8.97
N GLY A 67 11.57 1.05 -9.96
CA GLY A 67 12.23 -0.07 -10.63
C GLY A 67 12.20 -1.39 -9.87
N TYR A 68 11.60 -1.45 -8.68
CA TYR A 68 11.39 -2.69 -7.94
C TYR A 68 9.93 -3.11 -7.98
N GLN A 69 9.71 -4.37 -8.31
CA GLN A 69 8.42 -5.05 -8.23
C GLN A 69 8.58 -6.30 -7.35
N GLY A 70 7.52 -7.10 -7.23
CA GLY A 70 7.66 -8.40 -6.59
C GLY A 70 7.32 -8.44 -5.09
N THR A 71 7.05 -9.65 -4.61
CA THR A 71 6.68 -9.95 -3.23
C THR A 71 7.81 -9.64 -2.24
N ILE A 72 9.07 -9.78 -2.65
CA ILE A 72 10.25 -9.52 -1.79
C ILE A 72 10.33 -8.04 -1.43
N SER A 73 10.22 -7.17 -2.44
CA SER A 73 10.23 -5.72 -2.27
C SER A 73 9.05 -5.25 -1.41
N ALA A 74 7.86 -5.82 -1.63
CA ALA A 74 6.67 -5.54 -0.81
C ALA A 74 6.85 -5.97 0.66
N ALA A 75 7.46 -7.14 0.90
CA ALA A 75 7.74 -7.62 2.25
C ALA A 75 8.77 -6.73 2.98
N ALA A 76 9.79 -6.23 2.27
CA ALA A 76 10.76 -5.30 2.82
C ALA A 76 10.10 -3.97 3.23
N VAL A 77 9.30 -3.37 2.34
CA VAL A 77 8.53 -2.16 2.64
C VAL A 77 7.58 -2.38 3.81
N ALA A 78 6.85 -3.50 3.85
CA ALA A 78 5.93 -3.82 4.94
C ALA A 78 6.64 -3.97 6.29
N ARG A 79 7.85 -4.56 6.30
CA ARG A 79 8.71 -4.67 7.49
C ARG A 79 9.15 -3.30 7.99
N ASP A 80 9.57 -2.43 7.08
CA ASP A 80 9.98 -1.06 7.42
C ASP A 80 8.82 -0.24 7.97
N LEU A 81 7.64 -0.36 7.35
CA LEU A 81 6.36 0.21 7.81
C LEU A 81 6.04 -0.20 9.25
N ALA A 82 6.18 -1.50 9.55
CA ALA A 82 5.88 -2.02 10.89
C ALA A 82 6.84 -1.48 11.96
N ARG A 83 8.09 -1.18 11.59
CA ARG A 83 9.07 -0.57 12.48
C ARG A 83 8.83 0.92 12.68
N SER A 84 8.48 1.64 11.62
CA SER A 84 8.26 3.09 11.65
C SER A 84 6.92 3.50 12.27
N PHE A 85 5.89 2.67 12.11
CA PHE A 85 4.54 2.95 12.59
C PHE A 85 4.02 1.77 13.42
N PRO A 86 4.38 1.70 14.71
CA PRO A 86 4.12 0.53 15.56
C PRO A 86 2.63 0.32 15.85
N SER A 87 1.80 1.36 15.70
CA SER A 87 0.34 1.29 15.94
C SER A 87 -0.46 0.75 14.76
N ILE A 88 0.19 0.38 13.65
CA ILE A 88 -0.49 -0.19 12.48
C ILE A 88 -0.93 -1.63 12.75
N THR A 89 -2.24 -1.82 12.73
CA THR A 89 -2.91 -3.12 12.92
C THR A 89 -3.44 -3.69 11.61
N LEU A 90 -3.78 -2.84 10.64
CA LEU A 90 -4.26 -3.24 9.32
C LEU A 90 -3.26 -2.84 8.23
N ARG A 91 -2.91 -3.78 7.35
CA ARG A 91 -2.05 -3.54 6.18
C ARG A 91 -2.76 -4.07 4.95
N LEU A 92 -3.00 -3.20 3.97
CA LEU A 92 -3.66 -3.55 2.72
C LEU A 92 -2.67 -3.32 1.58
N LEU A 93 -2.58 -4.30 0.70
CA LEU A 93 -1.90 -4.16 -0.58
C LEU A 93 -2.97 -3.86 -1.61
N VAL A 94 -2.92 -2.68 -2.21
CA VAL A 94 -3.95 -2.15 -3.10
C VAL A 94 -3.30 -1.84 -4.44
N GLY A 95 -3.86 -2.39 -5.50
CA GLY A 95 -3.33 -2.22 -6.84
C GLY A 95 -4.27 -2.74 -7.92
N ILE A 96 -3.83 -2.57 -9.16
CA ILE A 96 -4.48 -3.16 -10.32
C ILE A 96 -3.97 -4.59 -10.51
N GLY A 97 -4.80 -5.45 -11.09
CA GLY A 97 -4.44 -6.84 -11.38
C GLY A 97 -5.04 -7.30 -12.71
N GLY A 98 -4.39 -8.29 -13.33
CA GLY A 98 -4.95 -9.01 -14.46
C GLY A 98 -5.87 -10.14 -13.99
N GLY A 99 -7.02 -10.29 -14.65
CA GLY A 99 -7.96 -11.39 -14.43
C GLY A 99 -7.99 -12.36 -15.61
N VAL A 100 -8.10 -13.66 -15.34
CA VAL A 100 -8.31 -14.70 -16.37
C VAL A 100 -9.71 -15.28 -16.19
N PRO A 101 -10.69 -14.92 -17.04
CA PRO A 101 -12.03 -15.48 -16.98
C PRO A 101 -12.01 -16.99 -17.28
N SER A 102 -12.91 -17.73 -16.67
CA SER A 102 -13.11 -19.17 -16.93
C SER A 102 -14.60 -19.51 -16.90
N ALA A 103 -14.96 -20.74 -17.29
CA ALA A 103 -16.35 -21.20 -17.25
C ALA A 103 -16.96 -21.18 -15.83
N THR A 104 -16.13 -21.22 -14.78
CA THR A 104 -16.56 -21.20 -13.37
C THR A 104 -16.33 -19.85 -12.69
N THR A 105 -15.64 -18.91 -13.36
CA THR A 105 -15.19 -17.65 -12.78
C THR A 105 -15.31 -16.53 -13.82
N ASP A 106 -16.38 -15.75 -13.73
CA ASP A 106 -16.64 -14.61 -14.61
C ASP A 106 -16.02 -13.34 -14.03
N VAL A 107 -14.70 -13.16 -14.22
CA VAL A 107 -13.99 -11.92 -13.86
C VAL A 107 -14.03 -10.95 -15.04
N ARG A 108 -14.40 -9.70 -14.77
CA ARG A 108 -14.55 -8.64 -15.76
C ARG A 108 -13.73 -7.40 -15.39
N LEU A 109 -13.41 -6.60 -16.39
CA LEU A 109 -12.77 -5.31 -16.16
C LEU A 109 -13.67 -4.44 -15.27
N GLY A 110 -13.09 -3.90 -14.19
CA GLY A 110 -13.82 -3.10 -13.21
C GLY A 110 -14.22 -3.87 -11.95
N ASP A 111 -14.07 -5.20 -11.94
CA ASP A 111 -14.28 -5.99 -10.72
C ASP A 111 -13.23 -5.67 -9.66
N VAL A 112 -13.67 -5.61 -8.40
CA VAL A 112 -12.78 -5.50 -7.23
C VAL A 112 -12.62 -6.89 -6.63
N VAL A 113 -11.39 -7.40 -6.63
CA VAL A 113 -11.06 -8.71 -6.05
C VAL A 113 -10.44 -8.51 -4.67
N VAL A 114 -10.96 -9.24 -3.68
CA VAL A 114 -10.40 -9.29 -2.33
C VAL A 114 -9.84 -10.68 -2.09
N SER A 115 -8.53 -10.77 -1.82
CA SER A 115 -7.92 -12.06 -1.46
C SER A 115 -8.40 -12.47 -0.08
N VAL A 116 -8.93 -13.69 0.02
CA VAL A 116 -9.24 -14.35 1.29
C VAL A 116 -8.26 -15.52 1.41
N PRO A 117 -7.41 -15.54 2.46
CA PRO A 117 -6.50 -16.66 2.64
C PRO A 117 -7.32 -17.93 2.88
N PHE A 118 -7.20 -18.89 1.97
CA PHE A 118 -7.72 -20.24 2.19
C PHE A 118 -6.64 -21.02 2.95
N ILE A 119 -6.94 -21.44 4.18
CA ILE A 119 -6.06 -22.30 4.97
C ILE A 119 -6.23 -23.74 4.46
N ASP A 120 -5.82 -23.97 3.21
CA ASP A 120 -5.29 -25.25 2.74
C ASP A 120 -4.69 -25.03 1.33
N ALA A 121 -3.42 -25.38 1.20
CA ALA A 121 -2.52 -25.14 0.07
C ALA A 121 -2.00 -23.69 -0.11
N ALA A 122 -0.68 -23.57 0.00
CA ALA A 122 0.08 -22.34 -0.19
C ALA A 122 -0.07 -21.77 -1.61
N THR A 123 -1.02 -20.86 -1.82
CA THR A 123 -1.03 -19.97 -2.98
C THR A 123 -0.30 -18.68 -2.63
N SER A 124 0.99 -18.63 -2.94
CA SER A 124 1.73 -17.38 -3.07
C SER A 124 1.25 -16.67 -4.33
N TYR A 125 0.62 -15.50 -4.20
CA TYR A 125 0.42 -14.61 -5.33
C TYR A 125 1.80 -14.04 -5.72
N HIS A 126 2.25 -14.36 -6.93
CA HIS A 126 3.41 -13.72 -7.53
C HIS A 126 2.97 -12.40 -8.16
N TYR A 127 3.60 -11.31 -7.73
CA TYR A 127 3.68 -10.12 -8.54
C TYR A 127 4.55 -10.43 -9.75
N ASP A 128 4.04 -10.12 -10.95
CA ASP A 128 4.81 -10.25 -12.17
C ASP A 128 6.05 -9.34 -12.08
N GLU A 129 7.23 -9.94 -12.17
CA GLU A 129 8.49 -9.21 -12.29
C GLU A 129 8.65 -8.86 -13.76
N THR A 130 8.10 -7.72 -14.18
CA THR A 130 8.41 -7.25 -15.53
C THR A 130 9.90 -6.87 -15.55
N SER A 131 10.65 -7.58 -16.38
CA SER A 131 12.09 -7.34 -16.54
C SER A 131 12.33 -5.87 -16.90
N PRO A 132 13.30 -5.19 -16.27
CA PRO A 132 13.69 -3.86 -16.72
C PRO A 132 14.24 -3.98 -18.14
N VAL A 133 13.61 -3.26 -19.07
CA VAL A 133 14.18 -2.94 -20.38
C VAL A 133 15.30 -1.92 -20.24
#